data_AF-A0AAW9IAX1-F1
#
_entry.id   AF-A0AAW9IAX1-F1
#
_cell.length_a   1.000
_cell.length_b   1.000
_cell.length_c   1.000
_cell.angle_alpha   90.00
_cell.angle_beta   90.00
_cell.angle_gamma   90.00
#
_symmetry.space_group_name_H-M   'P 1'
#
loop_
_entity.id
_entity.type
_entity.pdbx_description
1 polymer ?
#
loop_
_entity_poly.entity_id
_entity_poly.type
_entity_poly.pdbx_seq_one_letter_code
_entity_poly.pdbx_strand_id
1 'polypeptide(L)'
;LVSQEEEFSIYFIDLDNFKNINDTLGHNTGDEVLRIAADRLTELYSDNIKVGRLGGDEFIIVKKGQNDINNIENLARNTLDLLNKPFQFSRYSFNLKASIGISNYPNHAKDVFTLLKYADISMYEGK
;
A
#
# COMPACT_ATOMS: atom_id res chain seq x y z
N LEU A 1 -11.69 10.36 -7.94
CA LEU A 1 -10.51 10.41 -7.03
C LEU A 1 -9.26 11.01 -7.70
N VAL A 2 -9.15 11.06 -9.04
CA VAL A 2 -8.12 11.84 -9.75
C VAL A 2 -8.72 12.36 -11.08
N SER A 3 -8.42 13.60 -11.48
CA SER A 3 -8.70 14.14 -12.82
C SER A 3 -7.62 13.64 -13.79
N GLN A 4 -7.99 13.09 -14.95
CA GLN A 4 -7.07 12.47 -15.94
C GLN A 4 -6.16 13.47 -16.69
N GLU A 5 -5.92 14.65 -16.15
CA GLU A 5 -5.09 15.70 -16.78
C GLU A 5 -3.71 15.85 -16.13
N GLU A 6 -3.45 15.16 -15.01
CA GLU A 6 -2.18 15.23 -14.27
C GLU A 6 -1.53 13.85 -14.13
N GLU A 7 -0.19 13.81 -14.14
CA GLU A 7 0.58 12.60 -13.84
C GLU A 7 0.29 12.09 -12.42
N PHE A 8 0.24 10.77 -12.26
CA PHE A 8 0.11 10.13 -10.96
C PHE A 8 0.68 8.71 -10.96
N SER A 9 1.04 8.23 -9.77
CA SER A 9 1.45 6.85 -9.52
C SER A 9 0.44 6.15 -8.60
N ILE A 10 0.18 4.87 -8.88
CA ILE A 10 -0.53 3.93 -8.01
C ILE A 10 0.49 3.03 -7.34
N TYR A 11 0.40 2.90 -6.03
CA TYR A 11 1.12 1.91 -5.22
C TYR A 11 0.08 0.93 -4.70
N PHE A 12 0.16 -0.32 -5.15
CA PHE A 12 -0.66 -1.42 -4.66
C PHE A 12 0.11 -2.13 -3.57
N ILE A 13 -0.52 -2.32 -2.40
CA ILE A 13 0.13 -2.78 -1.19
C ILE A 13 -0.66 -3.97 -0.63
N ASP A 14 0.05 -5.03 -0.26
CA ASP A 14 -0.50 -6.22 0.41
C ASP A 14 0.29 -6.51 1.70
N LEU A 15 -0.41 -6.92 2.76
CA LEU A 15 0.24 -7.34 4.01
C LEU A 15 0.55 -8.84 3.96
N ASP A 16 1.83 -9.18 3.79
CA ASP A 16 2.25 -10.55 3.57
C ASP A 16 1.82 -11.47 4.72
N ASN A 17 1.23 -12.62 4.36
CA ASN A 17 0.76 -13.65 5.29
C ASN A 17 -0.30 -13.16 6.29
N PHE A 18 -1.05 -12.09 6.01
CA PHE A 18 -2.13 -11.61 6.87
C PHE A 18 -3.14 -12.71 7.23
N LYS A 19 -3.47 -13.61 6.29
CA LYS A 19 -4.33 -14.77 6.55
C LYS A 19 -3.84 -15.63 7.72
N ASN A 20 -2.51 -15.83 7.85
CA ASN A 20 -1.96 -16.62 8.95
C ASN A 20 -2.21 -15.97 10.32
N ILE A 21 -2.27 -14.63 10.38
CA ILE A 21 -2.67 -13.92 11.61
C ILE A 21 -4.13 -14.24 11.94
N ASN A 22 -5.03 -14.16 10.98
CA ASN A 22 -6.44 -14.49 11.20
C ASN A 22 -6.62 -15.96 11.63
N ASP A 23 -5.96 -16.89 10.94
CA ASP A 23 -6.09 -18.32 11.19
C ASP A 23 -5.47 -18.73 12.54
N THR A 24 -4.40 -18.04 12.99
CA THR A 24 -3.68 -18.37 14.24
C THR A 24 -4.20 -17.62 15.46
N LEU A 25 -4.53 -16.33 15.30
CA LEU A 25 -4.82 -15.40 16.40
C LEU A 25 -6.25 -14.84 16.35
N GLY A 26 -7.04 -15.23 15.35
CA GLY A 26 -8.43 -14.84 15.17
C GLY A 26 -8.62 -13.49 14.47
N HIS A 27 -9.80 -13.31 13.88
CA HIS A 27 -10.15 -12.12 13.09
C HIS A 27 -10.05 -10.80 13.87
N ASN A 28 -10.36 -10.78 15.17
CA ASN A 28 -10.20 -9.58 15.99
C ASN A 28 -8.76 -9.06 15.99
N THR A 29 -7.77 -9.95 15.95
CA THR A 29 -6.35 -9.58 15.86
C THR A 29 -6.03 -9.05 14.47
N GLY A 30 -6.60 -9.66 13.42
CA GLY A 30 -6.46 -9.15 12.06
C GLY A 30 -7.05 -7.75 11.89
N ASP A 31 -8.20 -7.46 12.48
CA ASP A 31 -8.81 -6.13 12.44
C ASP A 31 -7.92 -5.06 13.08
N GLU A 32 -7.27 -5.38 14.20
CA GLU A 32 -6.30 -4.48 14.83
C GLU A 32 -5.05 -4.28 13.99
N VAL A 33 -4.56 -5.32 13.29
CA VAL A 33 -3.47 -5.19 12.31
C VAL A 33 -3.87 -4.22 11.21
N LEU A 34 -5.05 -4.40 10.62
CA LEU A 34 -5.55 -3.54 9.56
C LEU A 34 -5.71 -2.09 10.02
N ARG A 35 -6.17 -1.89 11.26
CA ARG A 35 -6.27 -0.56 11.88
C ARG A 35 -4.91 0.09 12.05
N ILE A 36 -3.92 -0.63 12.61
CA ILE A 36 -2.55 -0.13 12.78
C ILE A 36 -1.89 0.17 11.43
N ALA A 37 -2.10 -0.70 10.42
CA ALA A 37 -1.59 -0.48 9.07
C ALA A 37 -2.21 0.79 8.45
N ALA A 38 -3.52 0.96 8.56
CA ALA A 38 -4.21 2.16 8.11
C ALA A 38 -3.68 3.42 8.81
N ASP A 39 -3.54 3.40 10.13
CA ASP A 39 -3.01 4.52 10.92
C ASP A 39 -1.60 4.91 10.43
N ARG A 40 -0.71 3.93 10.25
CA ARG A 40 0.65 4.14 9.72
C ARG A 40 0.64 4.74 8.31
N LEU A 41 -0.20 4.21 7.42
CA LEU A 41 -0.30 4.74 6.06
C LEU A 41 -0.85 6.16 6.03
N THR A 42 -1.71 6.55 6.98
CA THR A 42 -2.17 7.94 7.08
C THR A 42 -1.08 8.93 7.51
N GLU A 43 0.03 8.47 8.11
CA GLU A 43 1.20 9.32 8.36
C GLU A 43 1.85 9.84 7.06
N LEU A 44 1.63 9.16 5.94
CA LEU A 44 2.11 9.57 4.60
C LEU A 44 1.22 10.63 3.95
N TYR A 45 0.13 11.05 4.60
CA TYR A 45 -0.83 11.97 4.03
C TYR A 45 -0.18 13.31 3.67
N SER A 46 -0.50 13.77 2.46
CA SER A 46 -0.23 15.14 1.99
C SER A 46 -1.29 15.52 0.95
N ASP A 47 -1.32 16.77 0.52
CA ASP A 47 -2.31 17.25 -0.47
C ASP A 47 -2.31 16.43 -1.78
N ASN A 48 -1.15 15.86 -2.13
CA ASN A 48 -0.95 15.07 -3.34
C ASN A 48 -1.02 13.56 -3.12
N ILE A 49 -1.17 13.10 -1.87
CA ILE A 49 -1.20 11.67 -1.53
C ILE A 49 -2.59 11.31 -1.00
N LYS A 50 -3.20 10.30 -1.62
CA LYS A 50 -4.43 9.66 -1.13
C LYS A 50 -4.14 8.22 -0.78
N VAL A 51 -4.68 7.77 0.35
CA VAL A 51 -4.60 6.39 0.82
C VAL A 51 -6.00 5.80 0.86
N GLY A 52 -6.15 4.55 0.45
CA GLY A 52 -7.41 3.81 0.54
C GLY A 52 -7.16 2.33 0.82
N ARG A 53 -8.18 1.66 1.37
CA ARG A 53 -8.22 0.19 1.48
C ARG A 53 -9.15 -0.34 0.41
N LEU A 54 -8.70 -1.30 -0.40
CA LEU A 54 -9.53 -1.92 -1.45
C LEU A 54 -10.41 -3.03 -0.90
N GLY A 55 -9.86 -3.84 -0.01
CA GLY A 55 -10.51 -5.00 0.60
C GLY A 55 -9.47 -5.85 1.33
N GLY A 56 -9.91 -6.81 2.15
CA GLY A 56 -8.98 -7.71 2.85
C GLY A 56 -7.84 -6.96 3.54
N ASP A 57 -6.61 -7.31 3.18
CA ASP A 57 -5.35 -6.71 3.58
C ASP A 57 -4.68 -5.83 2.51
N GLU A 58 -5.43 -5.50 1.46
CA GLU A 58 -4.96 -4.71 0.33
C GLU A 58 -5.23 -3.21 0.51
N PHE A 59 -4.17 -2.42 0.35
CA PHE A 59 -4.18 -0.97 0.40
C PHE A 59 -3.69 -0.37 -0.92
N ILE A 60 -4.14 0.84 -1.20
CA ILE A 60 -3.65 1.65 -2.32
C ILE A 60 -3.18 3.01 -1.85
N ILE A 61 -2.08 3.46 -2.45
CA ILE A 61 -1.68 4.87 -2.41
C ILE A 61 -1.77 5.42 -3.82
N VAL A 62 -2.33 6.62 -3.94
CA VAL A 62 -2.31 7.40 -5.18
C VAL A 62 -1.55 8.68 -4.90
N LYS A 63 -0.41 8.86 -5.57
CA LYS A 63 0.41 10.07 -5.50
C LYS A 63 0.29 10.85 -6.80
N LYS A 64 -0.26 12.06 -6.74
CA LYS A 64 -0.29 13.02 -7.85
C LYS A 64 1.06 13.71 -8.03
N GLY A 65 1.28 14.23 -9.23
CA GLY A 65 2.46 14.99 -9.61
C GLY A 65 3.45 14.18 -10.44
N GLN A 66 4.58 14.78 -10.78
CA GLN A 66 5.51 14.22 -11.76
C GLN A 66 6.04 12.83 -11.37
N ASN A 67 6.13 11.96 -12.37
CA ASN A 67 6.65 10.60 -12.27
C ASN A 67 8.20 10.57 -12.17
N ASP A 68 8.78 11.35 -11.26
CA ASP A 68 10.21 11.23 -10.94
C ASP A 68 10.46 9.92 -10.17
N ILE A 69 11.27 9.05 -10.77
CA ILE A 69 11.58 7.73 -10.24
C ILE A 69 12.14 7.79 -8.81
N ASN A 70 12.96 8.80 -8.49
CA ASN A 70 13.52 8.94 -7.14
C ASN A 70 12.43 9.21 -6.11
N ASN A 71 11.49 10.09 -6.44
CA ASN A 71 10.35 10.38 -5.58
C ASN A 71 9.42 9.18 -5.43
N ILE A 72 9.23 8.41 -6.50
CA ILE A 72 8.41 7.19 -6.48
C ILE A 72 9.03 6.16 -5.54
N GLU A 73 10.31 5.85 -5.74
CA GLU A 73 11.01 4.87 -4.91
C GLU A 73 11.12 5.33 -3.45
N ASN A 74 11.32 6.62 -3.19
CA ASN A 74 11.39 7.14 -1.83
C ASN A 74 10.05 6.97 -1.10
N LEU A 75 8.92 7.22 -1.76
CA LEU A 75 7.62 6.96 -1.15
C LEU A 75 7.41 5.46 -0.90
N ALA A 76 7.79 4.59 -1.85
CA ALA A 76 7.71 3.14 -1.66
C ALA A 76 8.55 2.66 -0.48
N ARG A 77 9.80 3.12 -0.37
CA ARG A 77 10.69 2.82 0.76
C ARG A 77 10.10 3.28 2.10
N ASN A 78 9.64 4.53 2.17
CA ASN A 78 9.01 5.06 3.38
C ASN A 78 7.76 4.27 3.77
N THR A 79 6.96 3.84 2.79
CA THR A 79 5.76 3.02 3.02
C THR A 79 6.14 1.66 3.62
N LEU A 80 7.13 0.99 3.05
CA LEU A 80 7.66 -0.27 3.57
C LEU A 80 8.23 -0.11 4.98
N ASP A 81 9.02 0.95 5.22
CA ASP A 81 9.60 1.22 6.54
C ASP A 81 8.54 1.43 7.61
N LEU A 82 7.43 2.11 7.28
CA LEU A 82 6.29 2.28 8.18
C LEU A 82 5.60 0.95 8.47
N LEU A 83 5.28 0.17 7.43
CA LEU A 83 4.55 -1.08 7.57
C LEU A 83 5.39 -2.18 8.23
N ASN A 84 6.70 -2.20 8.02
CA ASN A 84 7.61 -3.20 8.60
C ASN A 84 7.93 -2.95 10.08
N LYS A 85 7.51 -1.82 10.67
CA LYS A 85 7.60 -1.62 12.13
C LYS A 85 6.81 -2.72 12.86
N PRO A 86 7.25 -3.17 14.05
CA PRO A 86 6.52 -4.19 14.81
C PRO A 86 5.07 -3.78 15.07
N PHE A 87 4.11 -4.64 14.74
CA PHE A 87 2.71 -4.47 15.11
C PHE A 87 2.57 -4.86 16.59
N GLN A 88 2.26 -3.87 17.42
CA GLN A 88 2.10 -4.06 18.86
C GLN A 88 0.63 -3.87 19.23
N PHE A 89 0.03 -4.91 19.78
CA PHE A 89 -1.34 -4.87 20.29
C PHE A 89 -1.49 -5.81 21.49
N SER A 90 -1.99 -5.27 22.61
CA SER A 90 -2.12 -6.01 23.87
C SER A 90 -0.77 -6.62 24.29
N ARG A 91 -0.69 -7.94 24.45
CA ARG A 91 0.54 -8.69 24.75
C ARG A 91 1.29 -9.20 23.51
N TYR A 92 0.76 -8.97 22.32
CA TYR A 92 1.33 -9.49 21.07
C TYR A 92 2.21 -8.44 20.41
N SER A 93 3.38 -8.88 19.96
CA SER A 93 4.28 -8.11 19.09
C SER A 93 4.73 -9.02 17.96
N PHE A 94 4.43 -8.63 16.72
CA PHE A 94 4.84 -9.40 15.55
C PHE A 94 5.25 -8.47 14.41
N ASN A 95 6.12 -8.97 13.56
CA ASN A 95 6.56 -8.27 12.36
C ASN A 95 5.81 -8.85 11.17
N LEU A 96 5.06 -8.01 10.48
CA LEU A 96 4.53 -8.33 9.16
C LEU A 96 5.40 -7.64 8.13
N LYS A 97 5.57 -8.31 7.00
CA LYS A 97 6.12 -7.69 5.81
C LYS A 97 4.96 -7.12 4.97
N ALA A 98 5.29 -6.15 4.13
CA ALA A 98 4.38 -5.69 3.10
C ALA A 98 5.09 -5.79 1.75
N SER A 99 4.30 -6.10 0.72
CA SER A 99 4.72 -6.08 -0.67
C SER A 99 4.11 -4.87 -1.37
N ILE A 100 4.87 -4.21 -2.25
CA ILE A 100 4.39 -3.04 -3.00
C ILE A 100 4.70 -3.20 -4.48
N GLY A 101 3.68 -3.02 -5.32
CA GLY A 101 3.82 -2.88 -6.77
C GLY A 101 3.36 -1.50 -7.23
N ILE A 102 3.98 -0.98 -8.29
CA ILE A 102 3.83 0.42 -8.68
C ILE A 102 3.48 0.53 -10.15
N SER A 103 2.52 1.40 -10.48
CA SER A 103 2.24 1.77 -11.87
C SER A 103 2.04 3.27 -12.05
N ASN A 104 2.41 3.79 -13.23
CA ASN A 104 2.48 5.22 -13.48
C ASN A 104 1.56 5.64 -14.64
N TYR A 105 0.71 6.64 -14.42
CA TYR A 105 -0.04 7.31 -15.46
C TYR A 105 0.79 8.47 -16.04
N PRO A 106 0.86 8.63 -17.38
CA PRO A 106 0.31 7.76 -18.42
C PRO A 106 1.29 6.67 -18.90
N ASN A 107 2.49 6.58 -18.32
CA ASN A 107 3.60 5.77 -18.84
C ASN A 107 3.27 4.27 -18.97
N HIS A 108 2.55 3.70 -18.01
CA HIS A 108 2.20 2.28 -18.01
C HIS A 108 0.82 2.03 -18.63
N ALA A 109 -0.17 2.89 -18.35
CA ALA A 109 -1.48 2.85 -19.02
C ALA A 109 -2.22 4.18 -18.95
N LYS A 110 -3.25 4.34 -19.78
CA LYS A 110 -4.10 5.55 -19.86
C LYS A 110 -5.45 5.41 -19.15
N ASP A 111 -5.71 4.28 -18.50
CA ASP A 111 -6.93 4.03 -17.72
C ASP A 111 -6.58 3.46 -16.35
N VAL A 112 -7.39 3.79 -15.35
CA VAL A 112 -7.13 3.46 -13.94
C VAL A 112 -7.19 1.95 -13.70
N PHE A 113 -8.07 1.23 -14.40
CA PHE A 113 -8.24 -0.22 -14.22
C PHE A 113 -7.00 -0.99 -14.66
N THR A 114 -6.44 -0.65 -15.83
CA THR A 114 -5.19 -1.24 -16.32
C THR A 114 -4.01 -0.87 -15.44
N LEU A 115 -3.93 0.37 -14.93
CA LEU A 115 -2.89 0.77 -13.98
C LEU A 115 -2.95 -0.05 -12.68
N LEU A 116 -4.13 -0.23 -12.09
CA LEU A 116 -4.30 -1.07 -10.91
C LEU A 116 -3.84 -2.50 -11.18
N LYS A 117 -4.25 -3.08 -12.32
CA LYS A 117 -3.82 -4.42 -12.72
C LYS A 117 -2.30 -4.54 -12.86
N TYR A 118 -1.63 -3.55 -13.45
CA TYR A 118 -0.17 -3.57 -13.58
C TYR A 118 0.55 -3.39 -12.25
N ALA A 119 0.02 -2.57 -11.35
CA ALA A 119 0.57 -2.43 -10.00
C ALA A 119 0.43 -3.74 -9.21
N ASP A 120 -0.72 -4.41 -9.28
CA ASP A 120 -0.96 -5.72 -8.67
C ASP A 120 0.00 -6.80 -9.21
N ILE A 121 0.13 -6.92 -10.54
CA ILE A 121 1.10 -7.87 -11.14
C ILE A 121 2.52 -7.58 -10.68
N SER A 122 2.95 -6.31 -10.71
CA SER A 122 4.28 -5.92 -10.25
C SER A 122 4.51 -6.21 -8.77
N MET A 123 3.47 -6.11 -7.94
CA MET A 123 3.53 -6.43 -6.52
C MET A 123 3.74 -7.94 -6.34
N TYR A 124 2.97 -8.76 -7.06
CA TYR A 124 3.05 -10.21 -6.97
C TYR A 124 4.39 -10.76 -7.45
N GLU A 125 4.96 -10.19 -8.51
CA GLU A 125 6.28 -10.58 -9.02
C GLU A 125 7.44 -10.19 -8.07
N GLY A 126 7.24 -9.17 -7.23
CA GLY A 126 8.24 -8.68 -6.29
C GLY A 126 8.17 -9.28 -4.87
N LYS A 127 7.12 -10.05 -4.58
CA LYS A 127 6.86 -10.70 -3.29
C LYS A 127 7.68 -11.98 -3.11
#